data_AF-A0A2G3PRB7-F1
#
_entry.id   AF-A0A2G3PRB7-F1
#
_cell.length_a   1.000
_cell.length_b   1.000
_cell.length_c   1.000
_cell.angle_alpha   90.00
_cell.angle_beta   90.00
_cell.angle_gamma   90.00
#
_symmetry.space_group_name_H-M   'P 1'
#
loop_
_entity.id
_entity.type
_entity.pdbx_description
1 polymer ?
#
loop_
_entity_poly.entity_id
_entity_poly.type
_entity_poly.pdbx_seq_one_letter_code
_entity_poly.pdbx_strand_id
1 'polypeptide(L)'
;MTAQPLAVPDLRTRRRTETRLQIQQAALDLFEQQGFELTTVDEIAASAGVSARTFFRYFATKEDSVLFDMYGFDEALRACVSGAEPGRFELADVERALTGVIASIREEQGELATTILRIQKLVSANPSLSKAAMGRCADSSHHLLTLIDDDGTPGRRSHVRMILEIAQLALQCAFDEWVNSCAPSLPDADLLTIYRQVCARLRRL
;
A
#
# COMPACT_ATOMS: atom_id res chain seq x y z
N MET A 1 14.16 1.72 -35.63
CA MET A 1 14.52 2.16 -34.27
C MET A 1 14.16 3.62 -34.12
N THR A 2 13.03 3.92 -33.51
CA THR A 2 12.64 5.29 -33.13
C THR A 2 12.28 5.22 -31.65
N ALA A 3 13.20 5.71 -30.82
CA ALA A 3 12.99 5.83 -29.39
C ALA A 3 11.90 6.88 -29.15
N GLN A 4 10.81 6.46 -28.52
CA GLN A 4 9.73 7.34 -28.07
C GLN A 4 10.21 8.08 -26.81
N PRO A 5 10.15 9.42 -26.74
CA PRO A 5 10.58 10.14 -25.56
C PRO A 5 9.64 9.82 -24.39
N LEU A 6 10.21 9.45 -23.24
CA LEU A 6 9.48 9.32 -21.98
C LEU A 6 8.80 10.65 -21.67
N ALA A 7 7.46 10.66 -21.66
CA ALA A 7 6.67 11.87 -21.44
C ALA A 7 6.95 12.44 -20.03
N VAL A 8 7.53 13.64 -19.97
CA VAL A 8 7.63 14.43 -18.74
C VAL A 8 6.21 14.63 -18.20
N PRO A 9 5.92 14.32 -16.92
CA PRO A 9 4.57 14.48 -16.37
C PRO A 9 4.05 15.90 -16.58
N ASP A 10 2.83 16.05 -17.12
CA ASP A 10 2.15 17.34 -17.24
C ASP A 10 2.17 18.07 -15.87
N LEU A 11 2.42 19.38 -15.88
CA LEU A 11 2.48 20.22 -14.67
C LEU A 11 1.24 20.04 -13.78
N ARG A 12 0.10 19.73 -14.40
CA ARG A 12 -1.15 19.40 -13.69
C ARG A 12 -1.06 18.11 -12.90
N THR A 13 -0.47 17.05 -13.47
CA THR A 13 -0.27 15.76 -12.79
C THR A 13 0.69 15.93 -11.62
N ARG A 14 1.79 16.66 -11.81
CA ARG A 14 2.76 16.94 -10.74
C ARG A 14 2.11 17.69 -9.57
N ARG A 15 1.41 18.80 -9.86
CA ARG A 15 0.67 19.56 -8.83
C ARG A 15 -0.37 18.70 -8.12
N ARG A 16 -1.04 17.81 -8.85
CA ARG A 16 -2.04 16.90 -8.29
C ARG A 16 -1.39 15.95 -7.27
N THR A 17 -0.23 15.37 -7.59
CA THR A 17 0.51 14.49 -6.67
C THR A 17 1.05 15.26 -5.46
N GLU A 18 1.63 16.43 -5.67
CA GLU A 18 2.15 17.29 -4.59
C GLU A 18 1.04 17.64 -3.58
N THR A 19 -0.15 18.02 -4.04
CA THR A 19 -1.30 18.28 -3.14
C THR A 19 -1.74 17.04 -2.36
N ARG A 20 -1.72 15.84 -2.97
CA ARG A 20 -2.07 14.60 -2.25
C ARG A 20 -1.10 14.32 -1.11
N LEU A 21 0.20 14.45 -1.37
CA LEU A 21 1.24 14.23 -0.37
C LEU A 21 1.16 15.27 0.76
N GLN A 22 0.88 16.54 0.44
CA GLN A 22 0.66 17.59 1.44
C GLN A 22 -0.52 17.27 2.37
N ILE A 23 -1.65 16.83 1.81
CA ILE A 23 -2.83 16.44 2.59
C ILE A 23 -2.52 15.21 3.46
N GLN A 24 -1.82 14.21 2.92
CA GLN A 24 -1.44 13.02 3.69
C GLN A 24 -0.54 13.35 4.86
N GLN A 25 0.49 14.16 4.64
CA GLN A 25 1.39 14.56 5.70
C GLN A 25 0.64 15.31 6.81
N ALA A 26 -0.24 16.26 6.44
CA ALA A 26 -1.07 16.99 7.40
C ALA A 26 -2.02 16.05 8.18
N ALA A 27 -2.61 15.07 7.50
CA ALA A 27 -3.46 14.06 8.14
C ALA A 27 -2.68 13.19 9.13
N LEU A 28 -1.49 12.71 8.74
CA LEU A 28 -0.63 11.92 9.62
C LEU A 28 -0.22 12.71 10.86
N ASP A 29 0.22 13.95 10.68
CA ASP A 29 0.65 14.81 11.78
C ASP A 29 -0.49 15.04 12.78
N LEU A 30 -1.71 15.33 12.30
CA LEU A 30 -2.87 15.52 13.16
C LEU A 30 -3.31 14.21 13.84
N PHE A 31 -3.35 13.10 13.11
CA PHE A 31 -3.72 11.80 13.67
C PHE A 31 -2.78 11.37 14.79
N GLU A 32 -1.48 11.69 14.68
CA GLU A 32 -0.50 11.41 15.74
C GLU A 32 -0.57 12.39 16.91
N GLN A 33 -0.84 13.67 16.65
CA GLN A 33 -0.86 14.71 17.70
C GLN A 33 -2.10 14.67 18.58
N GLN A 34 -3.28 14.51 17.98
CA GLN A 34 -4.57 14.62 18.69
C GLN A 34 -5.43 13.35 18.57
N GLY A 35 -4.97 12.35 17.82
CA GLY A 35 -5.69 11.10 17.61
C GLY A 35 -6.56 11.09 16.36
N PHE A 36 -6.66 9.92 15.74
CA PHE A 36 -7.43 9.71 14.51
C PHE A 36 -8.92 10.07 14.67
N GLU A 37 -9.56 9.61 15.76
CA GLU A 37 -11.01 9.80 15.95
C GLU A 37 -11.39 11.28 16.16
N LEU A 38 -10.56 12.04 16.87
CA LEU A 38 -10.80 13.47 17.14
C LEU A 38 -10.50 14.39 15.96
N THR A 39 -9.78 13.91 14.95
CA THR A 39 -9.39 14.72 13.79
C THR A 39 -10.48 14.76 12.73
N THR A 40 -10.78 15.96 12.24
CA THR A 40 -11.78 16.24 11.21
C THR A 40 -11.15 16.55 9.85
N VAL A 41 -11.94 16.38 8.77
CA VAL A 41 -11.51 16.75 7.41
C VAL A 41 -11.21 18.25 7.30
N ASP A 42 -11.95 19.09 8.00
CA ASP A 42 -11.77 20.54 7.95
C ASP A 42 -10.41 20.95 8.57
N GLU A 43 -10.02 20.32 9.68
CA GLU A 43 -8.70 20.53 10.30
C GLU A 43 -7.57 20.05 9.40
N ILE A 44 -7.71 18.88 8.77
CA ILE A 44 -6.72 18.35 7.82
C ILE A 44 -6.58 19.31 6.63
N ALA A 45 -7.70 19.74 6.06
CA ALA A 45 -7.71 20.66 4.92
C ALA A 45 -7.04 22.00 5.29
N ALA A 46 -7.39 22.57 6.45
CA ALA A 46 -6.79 23.80 6.94
C ALA A 46 -5.27 23.65 7.17
N SER A 47 -4.83 22.56 7.79
CA SER A 47 -3.41 22.24 8.02
C SER A 47 -2.64 22.07 6.70
N ALA A 48 -3.25 21.45 5.69
CA ALA A 48 -2.68 21.28 4.36
C ALA A 48 -2.78 22.54 3.46
N GLY A 49 -3.37 23.65 3.95
CA GLY A 49 -3.53 24.88 3.19
C GLY A 49 -4.54 24.78 2.02
N VAL A 50 -5.53 23.89 2.12
CA VAL A 50 -6.57 23.67 1.11
C VAL A 50 -7.97 23.81 1.70
N SER A 51 -8.99 23.97 0.84
CA SER A 51 -10.38 23.92 1.30
C SER A 51 -10.88 22.48 1.48
N ALA A 52 -11.90 22.26 2.31
CA ALA A 52 -12.57 20.95 2.44
C ALA A 52 -13.07 20.42 1.08
N ARG A 53 -13.63 21.30 0.24
CA ARG A 53 -13.99 20.95 -1.15
C ARG A 53 -12.80 20.43 -1.96
N THR A 54 -11.62 21.00 -1.72
CA THR A 54 -10.39 20.54 -2.36
C THR A 54 -9.96 19.20 -1.79
N PHE A 55 -10.00 19.00 -0.48
CA PHE A 55 -9.75 17.69 0.14
C PHE A 55 -10.62 16.60 -0.50
N PHE A 56 -11.94 16.81 -0.56
CA PHE A 56 -12.89 15.83 -1.11
C PHE A 56 -12.72 15.57 -2.61
N ARG A 57 -11.97 16.42 -3.33
CA ARG A 57 -11.57 16.15 -4.72
C ARG A 57 -10.48 15.07 -4.82
N TYR A 58 -9.73 14.85 -3.76
CA TYR A 58 -8.63 13.87 -3.70
C TYR A 58 -8.99 12.61 -2.92
N PHE A 59 -9.74 12.75 -1.81
CA PHE A 59 -10.03 11.67 -0.88
C PHE A 59 -11.51 11.68 -0.51
N ALA A 60 -12.16 10.51 -0.52
CA ALA A 60 -13.57 10.42 -0.14
C ALA A 60 -13.75 10.55 1.38
N THR A 61 -12.78 10.06 2.14
CA THR A 61 -12.80 10.07 3.61
C THR A 61 -11.46 10.51 4.22
N LYS A 62 -11.42 10.68 5.54
CA LYS A 62 -10.17 10.98 6.26
C LYS A 62 -9.22 9.77 6.30
N GLU A 63 -9.75 8.56 6.33
CA GLU A 63 -8.98 7.30 6.21
C GLU A 63 -8.25 7.24 4.88
N ASP A 64 -8.93 7.58 3.78
CA ASP A 64 -8.34 7.58 2.44
C ASP A 64 -7.14 8.54 2.34
N SER A 65 -7.10 9.61 3.12
CA SER A 65 -6.00 10.58 3.07
C SER A 65 -4.65 10.00 3.47
N VAL A 66 -4.63 8.91 4.24
CA VAL A 66 -3.39 8.22 4.64
C VAL A 66 -3.20 6.88 3.94
N LEU A 67 -4.28 6.28 3.41
CA LEU A 67 -4.24 4.96 2.76
C LEU A 67 -4.16 5.01 1.22
N PHE A 68 -4.11 6.20 0.61
CA PHE A 68 -4.28 6.32 -0.85
C PHE A 68 -3.10 5.81 -1.68
N ASP A 69 -1.88 5.88 -1.14
CA ASP A 69 -0.67 5.45 -1.82
C ASP A 69 -0.22 4.16 -1.17
N MET A 70 -0.44 3.05 -1.87
CA MET A 70 0.05 1.74 -1.45
C MET A 70 1.54 1.56 -1.77
N TYR A 71 2.31 2.64 -1.92
CA TYR A 71 3.78 2.62 -2.00
C TYR A 71 4.33 1.69 -3.10
N GLY A 72 3.62 1.60 -4.22
CA GLY A 72 3.97 0.71 -5.33
C GLY A 72 3.50 -0.75 -5.20
N PHE A 73 2.90 -1.17 -4.08
CA PHE A 73 2.37 -2.53 -3.92
C PHE A 73 1.27 -2.84 -4.95
N ASP A 74 0.29 -1.96 -5.13
CA ASP A 74 -0.81 -2.17 -6.11
C ASP A 74 -0.28 -2.26 -7.55
N GLU A 75 0.71 -1.45 -7.91
CA GLU A 75 1.32 -1.48 -9.24
C GLU A 75 2.13 -2.76 -9.45
N ALA A 76 2.88 -3.20 -8.44
CA ALA A 76 3.62 -4.44 -8.49
C ALA A 76 2.69 -5.66 -8.62
N LEU A 77 1.57 -5.68 -7.88
CA LEU A 77 0.56 -6.72 -8.00
C LEU A 77 -0.12 -6.70 -9.36
N ARG A 78 -0.45 -5.51 -9.89
CA ARG A 78 -1.00 -5.34 -11.24
C ARG A 78 -0.06 -5.87 -12.30
N ALA A 79 1.20 -5.45 -12.28
CA ALA A 79 2.21 -5.93 -13.22
C ALA A 79 2.39 -7.44 -13.13
N CYS A 80 2.38 -8.00 -11.91
CA CYS A 80 2.46 -9.44 -11.68
C CYS A 80 1.27 -10.20 -12.28
N VAL A 81 0.04 -9.72 -12.09
CA VAL A 81 -1.18 -10.36 -12.62
C VAL A 81 -1.29 -10.21 -14.13
N SER A 82 -1.03 -9.02 -14.67
CA SER A 82 -1.09 -8.76 -16.11
C SER A 82 0.03 -9.44 -16.91
N GLY A 83 1.18 -9.68 -16.29
CA GLY A 83 2.30 -10.41 -16.90
C GLY A 83 2.22 -11.93 -16.77
N ALA A 84 1.22 -12.46 -16.06
CA ALA A 84 1.13 -13.90 -15.78
C ALA A 84 0.76 -14.71 -17.03
N GLU A 85 1.58 -15.71 -17.34
CA GLU A 85 1.23 -16.69 -18.38
C GLU A 85 0.02 -17.53 -17.94
N PRO A 86 -0.91 -17.86 -18.88
CA PRO A 86 -1.98 -18.80 -18.61
C PRO A 86 -1.49 -20.09 -17.97
N GLY A 87 -2.07 -20.46 -16.82
CA GLY A 87 -1.73 -21.68 -16.09
C GLY A 87 -0.43 -21.64 -15.26
N ARG A 88 0.27 -20.50 -15.18
CA ARG A 88 1.52 -20.34 -14.42
C ARG A 88 1.52 -19.08 -13.54
N PHE A 89 0.56 -19.00 -12.61
CA PHE A 89 0.55 -17.99 -11.56
C PHE A 89 0.79 -18.65 -10.21
N GLU A 90 1.93 -18.36 -9.60
CA GLU A 90 2.33 -18.95 -8.33
C GLU A 90 2.47 -17.89 -7.24
N LEU A 91 2.35 -18.32 -5.98
CA LEU A 91 2.59 -17.45 -4.83
C LEU A 91 3.99 -16.80 -4.88
N ALA A 92 4.99 -17.54 -5.37
CA ALA A 92 6.36 -17.07 -5.51
C ALA A 92 6.48 -15.84 -6.44
N ASP A 93 5.58 -15.67 -7.41
CA ASP A 93 5.58 -14.52 -8.31
C ASP A 93 5.14 -13.26 -7.57
N VAL A 94 4.07 -13.37 -6.79
CA VAL A 94 3.59 -12.28 -5.94
C VAL A 94 4.61 -11.94 -4.84
N GLU A 95 5.18 -12.95 -4.18
CA GLU A 95 6.24 -12.73 -3.18
C GLU A 95 7.45 -12.00 -3.77
N ARG A 96 7.85 -12.32 -5.01
CA ARG A 96 8.94 -11.64 -5.71
C ARG A 96 8.59 -10.18 -6.01
N ALA A 97 7.36 -9.92 -6.46
CA ALA A 97 6.87 -8.57 -6.71
C ALA A 97 6.87 -7.71 -5.43
N LEU A 98 6.30 -8.22 -4.33
CA LEU A 98 6.26 -7.51 -3.05
C LEU A 98 7.66 -7.35 -2.44
N THR A 99 8.53 -8.35 -2.57
CA THR A 99 9.94 -8.26 -2.17
C THR A 99 10.66 -7.12 -2.90
N GLY A 100 10.40 -6.94 -4.19
CA GLY A 100 10.97 -5.85 -4.98
C GLY A 100 10.54 -4.48 -4.45
N VAL A 101 9.25 -4.30 -4.15
CA VAL A 101 8.72 -3.05 -3.58
C VAL A 101 9.32 -2.77 -2.19
N ILE A 102 9.36 -3.77 -1.31
CA ILE A 102 9.93 -3.58 0.04
C ILE A 102 11.43 -3.24 -0.05
N ALA A 103 12.15 -3.86 -0.99
CA ALA A 103 13.56 -3.55 -1.21
C ALA A 103 13.77 -2.12 -1.73
N SER A 104 12.92 -1.61 -2.64
CA SER A 104 13.03 -0.24 -3.14
C SER A 104 12.76 0.79 -2.04
N ILE A 105 11.79 0.53 -1.16
CA ILE A 105 11.50 1.37 0.02
C ILE A 105 12.74 1.48 0.94
N ARG A 106 13.49 0.39 1.10
CA ARG A 106 14.73 0.37 1.90
C ARG A 106 15.85 1.19 1.26
N GLU A 107 15.97 1.16 -0.06
CA GLU A 107 17.05 1.84 -0.80
C GLU A 107 16.87 3.36 -0.87
N GLU A 108 15.62 3.86 -0.86
CA GLU A 108 15.31 5.29 -1.01
C GLU A 108 15.62 6.18 0.22
N GLN A 109 16.18 5.64 1.31
CA GLN A 109 16.56 6.34 2.55
C GLN A 109 15.43 7.14 3.23
N GLY A 110 14.93 6.60 4.35
CA GLY A 110 14.39 7.38 5.48
C GLY A 110 12.92 7.78 5.38
N GLU A 111 12.57 8.73 4.52
CA GLU A 111 11.26 9.42 4.61
C GLU A 111 10.08 8.51 4.24
N LEU A 112 10.22 7.71 3.18
CA LEU A 112 9.17 6.80 2.74
C LEU A 112 8.94 5.68 3.75
N ALA A 113 10.00 4.99 4.17
CA ALA A 113 9.93 3.95 5.19
C ALA A 113 9.37 4.49 6.52
N THR A 114 9.77 5.69 6.93
CA THR A 114 9.20 6.36 8.12
C THR A 114 7.70 6.60 7.96
N THR A 115 7.27 7.11 6.81
CA THR A 115 5.86 7.36 6.51
C THR A 115 5.03 6.08 6.53
N ILE A 116 5.53 5.00 5.95
CA ILE A 116 4.88 3.68 5.98
C ILE A 116 4.79 3.19 7.43
N LEU A 117 5.86 3.30 8.23
CA LEU A 117 5.83 2.89 9.63
C LEU A 117 4.79 3.68 10.44
N ARG A 118 4.72 4.99 10.25
CA ARG A 118 3.72 5.88 10.88
C ARG A 118 2.30 5.42 10.54
N ILE A 119 2.05 5.13 9.27
CA ILE A 119 0.75 4.65 8.80
C ILE A 119 0.41 3.29 9.38
N GLN A 120 1.35 2.34 9.36
CA GLN A 120 1.10 1.01 9.92
C GLN A 120 0.87 1.06 11.43
N LYS A 121 1.57 1.94 12.17
CA LYS A 121 1.27 2.21 13.59
C LYS A 121 -0.14 2.75 13.80
N LEU A 122 -0.59 3.68 12.96
CA LEU A 122 -1.96 4.20 13.02
C LEU A 122 -3.00 3.12 12.68
N VAL A 123 -2.75 2.32 11.65
CA VAL A 123 -3.63 1.21 11.23
C VAL A 123 -3.73 0.16 12.33
N SER A 124 -2.62 -0.22 12.97
CA SER A 124 -2.61 -1.22 14.05
C SER A 124 -3.32 -0.72 15.32
N ALA A 125 -3.26 0.58 15.59
CA ALA A 125 -3.83 1.18 16.79
C ALA A 125 -5.32 1.55 16.66
N ASN A 126 -5.85 1.69 15.44
CA ASN A 126 -7.18 2.24 15.19
C ASN A 126 -8.06 1.28 14.37
N PRO A 127 -9.13 0.68 14.95
CA PRO A 127 -10.01 -0.27 14.26
C PRO A 127 -10.66 0.27 12.98
N SER A 128 -11.03 1.56 12.98
CA SER A 128 -11.62 2.24 11.81
C SER A 128 -10.65 2.28 10.62
N LEU A 129 -9.38 2.59 10.87
CA LEU A 129 -8.31 2.58 9.85
C LEU A 129 -7.97 1.16 9.38
N SER A 130 -7.90 0.18 10.30
CA SER A 130 -7.72 -1.22 9.94
C SER A 130 -8.83 -1.72 9.00
N LYS A 131 -10.09 -1.44 9.33
CA LYS A 131 -11.24 -1.77 8.46
C LYS A 131 -11.12 -1.12 7.08
N ALA A 132 -10.74 0.17 7.02
CA ALA A 132 -10.56 0.88 5.76
C ALA A 132 -9.42 0.27 4.92
N ALA A 133 -8.29 -0.08 5.55
CA ALA A 133 -7.17 -0.73 4.88
C ALA A 133 -7.53 -2.11 4.31
N MET A 134 -8.26 -2.93 5.07
CA MET A 134 -8.76 -4.23 4.60
C MET A 134 -9.73 -4.07 3.43
N GLY A 135 -10.65 -3.10 3.49
CA GLY A 135 -11.58 -2.78 2.40
C GLY A 135 -10.83 -2.42 1.11
N ARG A 136 -9.81 -1.56 1.21
CA ARG A 136 -8.97 -1.18 0.05
C ARG A 136 -8.22 -2.37 -0.54
N CYS A 137 -7.69 -3.27 0.30
CA CYS A 137 -7.03 -4.49 -0.19
C CYS A 137 -8.03 -5.39 -0.94
N ALA A 138 -9.26 -5.54 -0.41
CA ALA A 138 -10.31 -6.31 -1.07
C ALA A 138 -10.74 -5.68 -2.42
N ASP A 139 -10.85 -4.35 -2.48
CA ASP A 139 -11.16 -3.63 -3.72
C ASP A 139 -10.03 -3.79 -4.76
N SER A 140 -8.77 -3.72 -4.32
CA SER A 140 -7.59 -3.95 -5.16
C SER A 140 -7.57 -5.39 -5.70
N SER A 141 -7.75 -6.39 -4.84
CA SER A 141 -7.90 -7.81 -5.21
C SER A 141 -9.02 -8.00 -6.25
N HIS A 142 -10.20 -7.41 -6.01
CA HIS A 142 -11.31 -7.47 -6.95
C HIS A 142 -10.95 -6.88 -8.31
N HIS A 143 -10.32 -5.70 -8.33
CA HIS A 143 -9.90 -5.04 -9.56
C HIS A 143 -8.85 -5.87 -10.32
N LEU A 144 -7.84 -6.41 -9.65
CA LEU A 144 -6.82 -7.28 -10.25
C LEU A 144 -7.45 -8.51 -10.90
N LEU A 145 -8.44 -9.11 -10.26
CA LEU A 145 -9.17 -10.26 -10.81
C LEU A 145 -10.00 -9.91 -12.06
N THR A 146 -10.31 -8.63 -12.31
CA THR A 146 -10.96 -8.21 -13.58
C THR A 146 -10.00 -8.15 -14.75
N LEU A 147 -8.69 -8.13 -14.50
CA LEU A 147 -7.64 -8.13 -15.52
C LEU A 147 -7.31 -9.53 -16.04
N ILE A 148 -7.89 -10.57 -15.44
CA ILE A 148 -7.65 -11.96 -15.83
C ILE A 148 -8.61 -12.33 -16.95
N ASP A 149 -8.05 -12.61 -18.12
CA ASP A 149 -8.84 -13.13 -19.24
C ASP A 149 -9.40 -14.52 -18.93
N ASP A 150 -10.63 -14.75 -19.39
CA ASP A 150 -11.21 -16.09 -19.43
C ASP A 150 -10.59 -16.87 -20.58
N ASP A 151 -9.61 -17.70 -20.25
CA ASP A 151 -8.94 -18.61 -21.18
C ASP A 151 -9.59 -20.01 -21.20
N GLY A 152 -10.73 -20.19 -20.52
CA GLY A 152 -11.39 -21.47 -20.36
C GLY A 152 -10.73 -22.40 -19.33
N THR A 153 -9.68 -21.98 -18.62
CA THR A 153 -9.04 -22.77 -17.55
C THR A 153 -9.94 -22.79 -16.30
N PRO A 154 -10.53 -23.95 -15.93
CA PRO A 154 -11.41 -24.02 -14.77
C PRO A 154 -10.68 -23.64 -13.48
N GLY A 155 -11.30 -22.77 -12.68
CA GLY A 155 -10.74 -22.38 -11.38
C GLY A 155 -9.55 -21.42 -11.42
N ARG A 156 -9.13 -20.92 -12.61
CA ARG A 156 -8.02 -19.95 -12.73
C ARG A 156 -8.25 -18.73 -11.86
N ARG A 157 -9.44 -18.13 -11.92
CA ARG A 157 -9.78 -16.93 -11.14
C ARG A 157 -9.75 -17.18 -9.63
N SER A 158 -10.25 -18.33 -9.16
CA SER A 158 -10.20 -18.70 -7.74
C SER A 158 -8.78 -19.00 -7.27
N HIS A 159 -7.95 -19.61 -8.13
CA HIS A 159 -6.54 -19.88 -7.84
C HIS A 159 -5.74 -18.57 -7.69
N VAL A 160 -5.89 -17.64 -8.64
CA VAL A 160 -5.25 -16.32 -8.56
C VAL A 160 -5.73 -15.56 -7.34
N ARG A 161 -7.04 -15.57 -7.06
CA ARG A 161 -7.59 -14.97 -5.84
C ARG A 161 -6.92 -15.55 -4.60
N MET A 162 -6.91 -16.87 -4.46
CA MET A 162 -6.29 -17.54 -3.31
C MET A 162 -4.84 -17.08 -3.10
N ILE A 163 -4.04 -16.99 -4.17
CA ILE A 163 -2.66 -16.49 -4.09
C ILE A 163 -2.60 -15.04 -3.62
N LEU A 164 -3.43 -14.14 -4.17
CA LEU A 164 -3.46 -12.73 -3.77
C LEU A 164 -3.85 -12.55 -2.31
N GLU A 165 -4.87 -13.28 -1.84
CA GLU A 165 -5.34 -13.20 -0.44
C GLU A 165 -4.31 -13.75 0.54
N ILE A 166 -3.62 -14.85 0.18
CA ILE A 166 -2.53 -15.41 0.99
C ILE A 166 -1.35 -14.44 1.08
N ALA A 167 -0.95 -13.85 -0.06
CA ALA A 167 0.14 -12.88 -0.10
C ALA A 167 -0.18 -11.61 0.69
N GLN A 168 -1.44 -11.13 0.62
CA GLN A 168 -1.93 -10.02 1.43
C GLN A 168 -1.82 -10.34 2.93
N LEU A 169 -2.28 -11.52 3.36
CA LEU A 169 -2.17 -11.94 4.76
C LEU A 169 -0.71 -11.99 5.23
N ALA A 170 0.19 -12.53 4.40
CA ALA A 170 1.62 -12.55 4.70
C ALA A 170 2.21 -11.14 4.85
N LEU A 171 1.82 -10.19 3.99
CA LEU A 171 2.25 -8.81 4.08
C LEU A 171 1.71 -8.11 5.33
N GLN A 172 0.43 -8.36 5.68
CA GLN A 172 -0.18 -7.83 6.90
C GLN A 172 0.55 -8.32 8.15
N CYS A 173 0.83 -9.63 8.26
CA CYS A 173 1.62 -10.16 9.36
C CYS A 173 3.03 -9.55 9.43
N ALA A 174 3.66 -9.28 8.28
CA ALA A 174 4.96 -8.62 8.25
C ALA A 174 4.91 -7.18 8.77
N PHE A 175 3.87 -6.42 8.41
CA PHE A 175 3.67 -5.08 8.95
C PHE A 175 3.41 -5.10 10.46
N ASP A 176 2.56 -6.01 10.94
CA ASP A 176 2.28 -6.14 12.37
C ASP A 176 3.56 -6.46 13.16
N GLU A 177 4.38 -7.40 12.68
CA GLU A 177 5.67 -7.73 13.30
C GLU A 177 6.65 -6.56 13.24
N TRP A 178 6.68 -5.82 12.13
CA TRP A 178 7.55 -4.67 11.96
C TRP A 178 7.18 -3.53 12.92
N VAL A 179 5.89 -3.19 13.02
CA VAL A 179 5.38 -2.19 13.95
C VAL A 179 5.75 -2.54 15.40
N ASN A 180 5.60 -3.81 15.78
CA ASN A 180 5.91 -4.29 17.12
C ASN A 180 7.43 -4.33 17.40
N SER A 181 8.26 -4.51 16.37
CA SER A 181 9.71 -4.59 16.50
C SER A 181 10.40 -3.23 16.59
N CYS A 182 9.80 -2.17 16.04
CA CYS A 182 10.32 -0.79 16.05
C CYS A 182 10.16 -0.07 17.42
N ALA A 183 10.31 -0.80 18.53
CA ALA A 183 10.28 -0.26 19.89
C ALA A 183 11.58 0.51 20.23
N PRO A 184 11.56 1.44 21.20
CA PRO A 184 12.66 2.40 21.44
C PRO A 184 14.06 1.84 21.77
N SER A 185 14.19 0.53 21.99
CA SER A 185 15.38 -0.11 22.57
C SER A 185 16.04 -1.20 21.72
N LEU A 186 15.63 -1.41 20.46
CA LEU A 186 16.27 -2.37 19.55
C LEU A 186 16.51 -1.75 18.15
N PRO A 187 17.54 -2.22 17.43
CA PRO A 187 17.98 -1.65 16.16
C PRO A 187 16.96 -1.96 15.05
N ASP A 188 16.71 -0.97 14.19
CA ASP A 188 15.79 -0.98 13.04
C ASP A 188 15.52 -2.38 12.48
N ALA A 189 14.38 -2.96 12.86
CA ALA A 189 13.94 -4.21 12.26
C ALA A 189 13.62 -3.95 10.80
N ASP A 190 14.35 -4.61 9.90
CA ASP A 190 14.21 -4.45 8.46
C ASP A 190 12.94 -5.20 7.98
N LEU A 191 11.94 -4.45 7.49
CA LEU A 191 10.69 -4.99 6.96
C LEU A 191 10.94 -6.09 5.90
N LEU A 192 12.00 -5.97 5.10
CA LEU A 192 12.35 -6.98 4.10
C LEU A 192 12.74 -8.31 4.75
N THR A 193 13.53 -8.25 5.81
CA THR A 193 13.94 -9.41 6.59
C THR A 193 12.72 -10.06 7.26
N ILE A 194 11.85 -9.28 7.88
CA ILE A 194 10.60 -9.76 8.50
C ILE A 194 9.70 -10.42 7.46
N TYR A 195 9.45 -9.76 6.33
CA TYR A 195 8.60 -10.28 5.26
C TYR A 195 9.10 -11.63 4.74
N ARG A 196 10.42 -11.77 4.50
CA ARG A 196 11.02 -13.05 4.10
C ARG A 196 10.82 -14.14 5.15
N GLN A 197 10.89 -13.82 6.44
CA GLN A 197 10.63 -14.76 7.53
C GLN A 197 9.15 -15.18 7.60
N VAL A 198 8.21 -14.26 7.35
CA VAL A 198 6.77 -14.58 7.23
C VAL A 198 6.55 -15.55 6.06
N CYS A 199 7.05 -15.24 4.86
CA CYS A 199 6.95 -16.13 3.70
C CYS A 199 7.59 -17.50 3.96
N ALA A 200 8.73 -17.56 4.67
CA ALA A 200 9.36 -18.82 5.04
C ALA A 200 8.51 -19.66 6.02
N ARG A 201 7.79 -19.03 6.94
CA ARG A 201 6.84 -19.71 7.84
C ARG A 201 5.61 -20.21 7.09
N LEU A 202 5.05 -19.40 6.19
CA LEU A 202 3.90 -19.77 5.36
C LEU A 202 4.14 -21.07 4.58
N ARG A 203 5.35 -21.27 4.03
CA ARG A 203 5.73 -22.51 3.31
C ARG A 203 5.84 -23.76 4.18
N ARG A 204 5.75 -23.63 5.52
CA ARG A 204 5.82 -24.74 6.48
C ARG A 204 4.46 -25.11 7.09
N LEU A 205 3.40 -24.37 6.75
CA LEU A 205 2.02 -24.72 7.11
C LEU A 205 1.55 -25.93 6.31
#